data_AF-A0A2A9M324-F1
#
_entry.id   AF-A0A2A9M324-F1
#
_cell.length_a   1.000
_cell.length_b   1.000
_cell.length_c   1.000
_cell.angle_alpha   90.00
_cell.angle_beta   90.00
_cell.angle_gamma   90.00
#
_symmetry.space_group_name_H-M   'P 1'
#
loop_
_entity.id
_entity.type
_entity.pdbx_description
1 polymer ?
#
loop_
_entity_poly.entity_id
_entity_poly.type
_entity_poly.pdbx_seq_one_letter_code
_entity_poly.pdbx_strand_id
1 'polypeptide(L)'
;MEEDELSPCRALYYVGLYDQCLARCSATHVTGALAQQEKEGLLYACRVMRSRQTQGGVNPNEVQAMSASLNPFLRSLAIYLQFLAAASAQEQLTMYQQLRGLMQEQGNTFSVFFAASAAATLGNFSDALQFASQLQLLEMRVLKIQILLLMNRGDLAEEEARQVGCARCDVNPASFVACTLLLLTGKAAANIQRREWTTALEDALAAYQQAPQDADTLVNLICCCQNLKRHQDAGFYLERLSSIAPSHPMVAKMRELHAAFANAATAPKPNAHVLL
;
A
#
# COMPACT_ATOMS: atom_id res chain seq x y z
N MET A 1 7.66 -25.64 19.46
CA MET A 1 7.24 -24.27 19.17
C MET A 1 5.73 -24.32 19.17
N GLU A 2 5.06 -23.54 20.03
CA GLU A 2 3.61 -23.36 19.89
C GLU A 2 3.34 -22.89 18.46
N GLU A 3 2.50 -23.62 17.75
CA GLU A 3 2.14 -23.31 16.38
C GLU A 3 1.32 -22.02 16.43
N ASP A 4 1.83 -20.95 15.82
CA ASP A 4 1.20 -19.64 15.83
C ASP A 4 -0.17 -19.71 15.12
N GLU A 5 -1.23 -19.71 15.92
CA GLU A 5 -2.61 -19.99 15.52
C GLU A 5 -3.11 -19.04 14.42
N LEU A 6 -2.59 -17.80 14.38
CA LEU A 6 -2.99 -16.76 13.44
C LEU A 6 -2.13 -16.71 12.17
N SER A 7 -1.01 -17.42 12.09
CA SER A 7 -0.16 -17.47 10.88
C SER A 7 -0.92 -17.71 9.58
N PRO A 8 -1.82 -18.71 9.48
CA PRO A 8 -2.55 -18.93 8.24
C PRO A 8 -3.58 -17.83 7.93
N CYS A 9 -4.10 -17.12 8.94
CA CYS A 9 -4.93 -15.93 8.73
C CYS A 9 -4.10 -14.77 8.17
N ARG A 10 -2.89 -14.52 8.72
CA ARG A 10 -1.98 -13.48 8.20
C ARG A 10 -1.58 -13.75 6.75
N ALA A 11 -1.30 -15.00 6.39
CA ALA A 11 -0.97 -15.37 5.02
C ALA A 11 -2.09 -14.98 4.03
N LEU A 12 -3.35 -15.26 4.36
CA LEU A 12 -4.50 -14.87 3.55
C LEU A 12 -4.65 -13.34 3.46
N TYR A 13 -4.43 -12.64 4.58
CA TYR A 13 -4.49 -11.18 4.62
C TYR A 13 -3.43 -10.53 3.72
N TYR A 14 -2.18 -10.97 3.80
CA TYR A 14 -1.07 -10.41 3.01
C TYR A 14 -1.23 -10.64 1.50
N VAL A 15 -1.85 -11.75 1.12
CA VAL A 15 -2.14 -12.06 -0.28
C VAL A 15 -3.39 -11.29 -0.78
N GLY A 16 -4.17 -10.69 0.11
CA GLY A 16 -5.36 -9.90 -0.24
C GLY A 16 -6.66 -10.71 -0.33
N LEU A 17 -6.67 -11.95 0.19
CA LEU A 17 -7.87 -12.80 0.26
C LEU A 17 -8.69 -12.47 1.52
N TYR A 18 -9.22 -11.24 1.60
CA TYR A 18 -9.84 -10.72 2.82
C TYR A 18 -11.09 -11.48 3.27
N ASP A 19 -11.94 -11.96 2.36
CA ASP A 19 -13.14 -12.73 2.71
C ASP A 19 -12.78 -14.09 3.31
N GLN A 20 -11.80 -14.80 2.72
CA GLN A 20 -11.31 -16.08 3.26
C GLN A 20 -10.60 -15.86 4.59
N CYS A 21 -9.82 -14.79 4.70
CA CYS A 21 -9.19 -14.41 5.96
C CYS A 21 -10.23 -14.14 7.04
N LEU A 22 -11.31 -13.41 6.74
CA LEU A 22 -12.36 -13.09 7.70
C LEU A 22 -13.09 -14.35 8.17
N ALA A 23 -13.48 -15.23 7.24
CA ALA A 23 -14.11 -16.51 7.59
C ALA A 23 -13.20 -17.36 8.48
N ARG A 24 -11.93 -17.54 8.09
CA ARG A 24 -10.97 -18.34 8.85
C ARG A 24 -10.65 -17.73 10.21
N CYS A 25 -10.39 -16.42 10.26
CA CYS A 25 -10.06 -15.71 11.48
C CYS A 25 -11.21 -15.75 12.49
N SER A 26 -12.47 -15.63 12.03
CA SER A 26 -13.64 -15.75 12.91
C SER A 26 -13.76 -17.14 13.56
N ALA A 27 -13.43 -18.21 12.83
CA ALA A 27 -13.48 -19.58 13.30
C ALA A 27 -12.25 -20.01 14.13
N THR A 28 -11.13 -19.30 14.04
CA THR A 28 -9.89 -19.65 14.73
C THR A 28 -10.00 -19.29 16.20
N HIS A 29 -9.87 -20.27 17.10
CA HIS A 29 -9.73 -19.99 18.53
C HIS A 29 -8.28 -19.57 18.81
N VAL A 30 -8.10 -18.52 19.60
CA VAL A 30 -6.76 -18.04 19.96
C VAL A 30 -6.52 -18.11 21.46
N THR A 31 -5.30 -18.45 21.85
CA THR A 31 -4.86 -18.52 23.24
C THR A 31 -3.98 -17.31 23.58
N GLY A 32 -4.33 -16.61 24.67
CA GLY A 32 -3.56 -15.45 25.15
C GLY A 32 -4.10 -14.08 24.71
N ALA A 33 -3.84 -13.08 25.55
CA ALA A 33 -4.37 -11.73 25.37
C ALA A 33 -3.85 -11.02 24.11
N LEU A 34 -2.56 -11.20 23.77
CA LEU A 34 -1.96 -10.58 22.59
C LEU A 34 -2.51 -11.17 21.28
N ALA A 35 -2.67 -12.50 21.23
CA ALA A 35 -3.26 -13.18 20.07
C ALA A 35 -4.75 -12.79 19.90
N GLN A 36 -5.48 -12.65 20.99
CA GLN A 36 -6.86 -12.15 20.96
C GLN A 36 -6.94 -10.70 20.44
N GLN A 37 -6.03 -9.82 20.90
CA GLN A 37 -5.95 -8.45 20.43
C GLN A 37 -5.65 -8.37 18.92
N GLU A 38 -4.69 -9.19 18.46
CA GLU A 38 -4.34 -9.29 17.05
C GLU A 38 -5.49 -9.84 16.20
N LYS A 39 -6.18 -10.89 16.67
CA LYS A 39 -7.34 -11.47 15.99
C LYS A 39 -8.42 -10.42 15.73
N GLU A 40 -8.79 -9.66 16.76
CA GLU A 40 -9.77 -8.56 16.64
C GLU A 40 -9.30 -7.48 15.66
N GLY A 41 -8.01 -7.13 15.74
CA GLY A 41 -7.36 -6.22 14.83
C GLY A 41 -7.43 -6.66 13.36
N LEU A 42 -7.07 -7.92 13.10
CA LEU A 42 -7.05 -8.52 11.78
C LEU A 42 -8.46 -8.61 11.17
N LEU A 43 -9.46 -8.99 11.97
CA LEU A 43 -10.86 -8.99 11.54
C LEU A 43 -11.31 -7.61 11.06
N TYR A 44 -10.94 -6.57 11.81
CA TYR A 44 -11.28 -5.20 11.42
C TYR A 44 -10.51 -4.75 10.19
N ALA A 45 -9.20 -5.03 10.13
CA ALA A 45 -8.37 -4.72 8.97
C ALA A 45 -8.90 -5.38 7.68
N CYS A 46 -9.36 -6.64 7.74
CA CYS A 46 -10.02 -7.31 6.63
C CYS A 46 -11.29 -6.59 6.16
N ARG A 47 -12.15 -6.15 7.09
CA ARG A 47 -13.38 -5.42 6.74
C ARG A 47 -13.07 -4.10 6.06
N VAL A 48 -12.09 -3.35 6.58
CA VAL A 48 -11.64 -2.09 5.98
C VAL A 48 -11.10 -2.31 4.57
N MET A 49 -10.22 -3.30 4.39
CA MET A 49 -9.60 -3.58 3.10
C MET A 49 -10.61 -4.07 2.07
N ARG A 50 -11.58 -4.91 2.48
CA ARG A 50 -12.72 -5.28 1.64
C ARG A 50 -13.55 -4.06 1.24
N SER A 51 -13.86 -3.18 2.20
CA SER A 51 -14.62 -1.96 1.92
C SER A 51 -13.90 -1.10 0.88
N ARG A 52 -12.57 -0.92 1.03
CA ARG A 52 -11.75 -0.21 0.03
C ARG A 52 -11.76 -0.87 -1.35
N GLN A 53 -11.68 -2.21 -1.44
CA GLN A 53 -11.78 -2.92 -2.72
C GLN A 53 -13.12 -2.69 -3.42
N THR A 54 -14.22 -2.58 -2.66
CA THR A 54 -15.56 -2.31 -3.19
C THR A 54 -15.90 -0.82 -3.29
N GLN A 55 -14.92 0.09 -3.16
CA GLN A 55 -15.11 1.54 -3.04
C GLN A 55 -16.11 1.98 -1.93
N GLY A 56 -16.31 1.12 -0.94
CA GLY A 56 -17.00 1.47 0.30
C GLY A 56 -16.12 2.35 1.16
N GLY A 57 -16.71 3.42 1.70
CA GLY A 57 -16.09 4.18 2.77
C GLY A 57 -16.00 3.34 4.05
N VAL A 58 -14.98 3.60 4.86
CA VAL A 58 -14.98 3.10 6.25
C VAL A 58 -15.98 3.93 7.04
N ASN A 59 -16.88 3.27 7.77
CA ASN A 59 -17.87 3.97 8.58
C ASN A 59 -17.18 4.77 9.69
N PRO A 60 -17.30 6.11 9.73
CA PRO A 60 -16.58 6.94 10.70
C PRO A 60 -16.96 6.61 12.15
N ASN A 61 -18.19 6.16 12.39
CA ASN A 61 -18.66 5.78 13.72
C ASN A 61 -17.93 4.53 14.25
N GLU A 62 -17.58 3.59 13.35
CA GLU A 62 -16.83 2.40 13.74
C GLU A 62 -15.37 2.76 14.06
N VAL A 63 -14.76 3.64 13.28
CA VAL A 63 -13.40 4.14 13.55
C VAL A 63 -13.35 4.85 14.91
N GLN A 64 -14.37 5.65 15.23
CA GLN A 64 -14.47 6.31 16.53
C GLN A 64 -14.59 5.28 17.66
N ALA A 65 -15.42 4.25 17.51
CA ALA A 65 -15.55 3.17 18.50
C ALA A 65 -14.23 2.42 18.73
N MET A 66 -13.44 2.18 17.67
CA MET A 66 -12.12 1.56 17.80
C MET A 66 -11.11 2.43 18.53
N SER A 67 -11.13 3.76 18.29
CA SER A 67 -10.24 4.70 18.97
C SER A 67 -10.43 4.71 20.49
N ALA A 68 -11.64 4.36 20.94
CA ALA A 68 -12.02 4.24 22.35
C ALA A 68 -11.85 2.80 22.92
N SER A 69 -11.47 1.82 22.09
CA SER A 69 -11.31 0.43 22.53
C SER A 69 -10.15 0.27 23.50
N LEU A 70 -10.23 -0.69 24.42
CA LEU A 70 -9.10 -1.09 25.28
C LEU A 70 -8.02 -1.87 24.51
N ASN A 71 -8.34 -2.37 23.32
CA ASN A 71 -7.41 -3.12 22.48
C ASN A 71 -6.40 -2.14 21.81
N PRO A 72 -5.10 -2.22 22.14
CA PRO A 72 -4.09 -1.31 21.61
C PRO A 72 -3.95 -1.38 20.07
N PHE A 73 -4.18 -2.55 19.48
CA PHE A 73 -4.20 -2.72 18.03
C PHE A 73 -5.30 -1.87 17.40
N LEU A 74 -6.53 -2.00 17.91
CA LEU A 74 -7.69 -1.28 17.38
C LEU A 74 -7.54 0.24 17.53
N ARG A 75 -7.03 0.71 18.68
CA ARG A 75 -6.72 2.14 18.89
C ARG A 75 -5.73 2.65 17.84
N SER A 76 -4.64 1.92 17.63
CA SER A 76 -3.58 2.31 16.69
C SER A 76 -4.06 2.27 15.25
N LEU A 77 -4.81 1.23 14.87
CA LEU A 77 -5.41 1.12 13.55
C LEU A 77 -6.41 2.26 13.30
N ALA A 78 -7.24 2.61 14.28
CA ALA A 78 -8.21 3.70 14.14
C ALA A 78 -7.54 5.03 13.82
N ILE A 79 -6.51 5.41 14.58
CA ILE A 79 -5.76 6.65 14.36
C ILE A 79 -5.05 6.59 13.00
N TYR A 80 -4.51 5.44 12.61
CA TYR A 80 -3.89 5.28 11.29
C TYR A 80 -4.89 5.43 10.13
N LEU A 81 -6.13 4.94 10.29
CA LEU A 81 -7.18 5.15 9.30
C LEU A 81 -7.59 6.62 9.21
N GLN A 82 -7.66 7.32 10.34
CA GLN A 82 -7.88 8.78 10.37
C GLN A 82 -6.73 9.53 9.71
N PHE A 83 -5.47 9.11 9.92
CA PHE A 83 -4.30 9.64 9.24
C PHE A 83 -4.41 9.50 7.71
N LEU A 84 -4.81 8.33 7.22
CA LEU A 84 -4.99 8.10 5.78
C LEU A 84 -6.18 8.87 5.19
N ALA A 85 -7.20 9.17 6.00
CA ALA A 85 -8.38 9.92 5.58
C ALA A 85 -8.23 11.45 5.73
N ALA A 86 -7.17 11.93 6.37
CA ALA A 86 -6.95 13.34 6.63
C ALA A 86 -6.80 14.14 5.34
N ALA A 87 -7.49 15.28 5.25
CA ALA A 87 -7.51 16.13 4.06
C ALA A 87 -6.34 17.11 4.01
N SER A 88 -5.78 17.45 5.17
CA SER A 88 -4.70 18.43 5.31
C SER A 88 -3.42 17.80 5.88
N ALA A 89 -2.26 18.32 5.45
CA ALA A 89 -0.96 17.90 5.98
C ALA A 89 -0.83 18.16 7.49
N GLN A 90 -1.53 19.18 8.01
CA GLN A 90 -1.53 19.51 9.43
C GLN A 90 -2.34 18.51 10.27
N GLU A 91 -3.48 18.04 9.76
CA GLU A 91 -4.22 16.91 10.37
C GLU A 91 -3.39 15.63 10.34
N GLN A 92 -2.74 15.32 9.21
CA GLN A 92 -1.84 14.17 9.10
C GLN A 92 -0.71 14.21 10.15
N LEU A 93 -0.09 15.38 10.35
CA LEU A 93 0.94 15.55 11.37
C LEU A 93 0.39 15.35 12.79
N THR A 94 -0.83 15.82 13.05
CA THR A 94 -1.50 15.67 14.36
C THR A 94 -1.77 14.19 14.66
N MET A 95 -2.31 13.44 13.70
CA MET A 95 -2.55 12.00 13.85
C MET A 95 -1.24 11.22 14.03
N TYR A 96 -0.19 11.61 13.30
CA TYR A 96 1.15 11.02 13.46
C TYR A 96 1.72 11.24 14.88
N GLN A 97 1.56 12.44 15.46
CA GLN A 97 1.98 12.71 16.84
C GLN A 97 1.21 11.86 17.86
N GLN A 98 -0.08 11.65 17.65
CA GLN A 98 -0.88 10.76 18.49
C GLN A 98 -0.41 9.30 18.41
N LEU A 99 -0.08 8.80 17.21
CA LEU A 99 0.50 7.47 17.03
C LEU A 99 1.84 7.33 17.78
N ARG A 100 2.70 8.35 17.72
CA ARG A 100 3.97 8.35 18.48
C ARG A 100 3.75 8.32 19.99
N GLY A 101 2.70 8.97 20.50
CA GLY A 101 2.31 8.88 21.90
C GLY A 101 1.97 7.45 22.31
N LEU A 102 1.19 6.74 21.48
CA LEU A 102 0.83 5.34 21.72
C LEU A 102 2.03 4.38 21.70
N MET A 103 3.08 4.68 20.94
CA MET A 103 4.31 3.87 20.94
C MET A 103 5.02 3.85 22.29
N GLN A 104 4.86 4.90 23.10
CA GLN A 104 5.49 5.01 24.42
C GLN A 104 4.68 4.25 25.49
N GLU A 105 3.42 3.90 25.22
CA GLU A 105 2.62 3.05 26.08
C GLU A 105 3.15 1.60 26.00
N GLN A 106 3.49 1.01 27.16
CA GLN A 106 4.07 -0.35 27.20
C GLN A 106 3.09 -1.39 26.61
N GLY A 107 3.61 -2.27 25.76
CA GLY A 107 2.89 -3.45 25.25
C GLY A 107 2.24 -3.31 23.87
N ASN A 108 2.36 -2.16 23.19
CA ASN A 108 1.73 -1.96 21.89
C ASN A 108 2.72 -2.07 20.72
N THR A 109 3.19 -3.29 20.44
CA THR A 109 4.03 -3.61 19.27
C THR A 109 3.43 -3.14 17.94
N PHE A 110 2.10 -3.11 17.84
CA PHE A 110 1.37 -2.71 16.65
C PHE A 110 1.39 -1.20 16.40
N SER A 111 1.41 -0.37 17.46
CA SER A 111 1.53 1.09 17.31
C SER A 111 2.83 1.50 16.62
N VAL A 112 3.93 0.77 16.87
CA VAL A 112 5.23 1.01 16.23
C VAL A 112 5.13 0.81 14.72
N PHE A 113 4.43 -0.25 14.28
CA PHE A 113 4.20 -0.51 12.87
C PHE A 113 3.42 0.63 12.19
N PHE A 114 2.30 1.04 12.78
CA PHE A 114 1.48 2.13 12.21
C PHE A 114 2.20 3.48 12.22
N ALA A 115 2.96 3.78 13.26
CA ALA A 115 3.76 5.00 13.33
C ALA A 115 4.91 5.00 12.32
N ALA A 116 5.59 3.87 12.11
CA ALA A 116 6.62 3.72 11.08
C ALA A 116 6.03 3.91 9.68
N SER A 117 4.86 3.31 9.41
CA SER A 117 4.14 3.45 8.13
C SER A 117 3.69 4.90 7.89
N ALA A 118 3.18 5.58 8.92
CA ALA A 118 2.80 6.99 8.84
C ALA A 118 4.01 7.90 8.61
N ALA A 119 5.13 7.67 9.30
CA ALA A 119 6.38 8.41 9.09
C ALA A 119 6.90 8.27 7.66
N ALA A 120 6.83 7.06 7.09
CA ALA A 120 7.21 6.80 5.71
C ALA A 120 6.33 7.57 4.72
N THR A 121 5.02 7.62 4.97
CA THR A 121 4.05 8.36 4.14
C THR A 121 4.30 9.87 4.18
N LEU A 122 4.72 10.40 5.33
CA LEU A 122 5.12 11.81 5.50
C LEU A 122 6.50 12.15 4.90
N GLY A 123 7.24 11.15 4.39
CA GLY A 123 8.61 11.32 3.89
C GLY A 123 9.68 11.44 4.97
N ASN A 124 9.33 11.26 6.25
CA ASN A 124 10.29 11.23 7.35
C ASN A 124 10.90 9.82 7.48
N PHE A 125 11.79 9.49 6.55
CA PHE A 125 12.38 8.15 6.48
C PHE A 125 13.33 7.82 7.63
N SER A 126 13.94 8.82 8.27
CA SER A 126 14.82 8.62 9.43
C SER A 126 14.06 8.02 10.60
N ASP A 127 12.95 8.66 11.00
CA ASP A 127 12.10 8.16 12.07
C ASP A 127 11.47 6.81 11.68
N ALA A 128 11.04 6.66 10.42
CA ALA A 128 10.45 5.43 9.92
C ALA A 128 11.41 4.22 10.05
N LEU A 129 12.69 4.38 9.67
CA LEU A 129 13.70 3.31 9.81
C LEU A 129 14.09 3.06 11.26
N GLN A 130 14.12 4.09 12.10
CA GLN A 130 14.38 3.95 13.52
C GLN A 130 13.29 3.10 14.18
N PHE A 131 12.02 3.40 13.92
CA PHE A 131 10.87 2.63 14.42
C PHE A 131 10.86 1.22 13.81
N ALA A 132 11.11 1.16 12.49
CA ALA A 132 11.55 0.02 11.69
C ALA A 132 12.33 -1.06 12.47
N SER A 133 13.39 -0.59 13.11
CA SER A 133 14.46 -1.41 13.66
C SER A 133 14.23 -1.84 15.11
N GLN A 134 13.23 -1.27 15.79
CA GLN A 134 12.92 -1.60 17.19
C GLN A 134 12.39 -3.04 17.35
N LEU A 135 11.79 -3.58 16.30
CA LEU A 135 11.08 -4.85 16.31
C LEU A 135 11.61 -5.77 15.21
N GLN A 136 11.85 -7.03 15.56
CA GLN A 136 12.40 -8.03 14.64
C GLN A 136 11.30 -8.92 14.00
N LEU A 137 10.05 -8.45 14.04
CA LEU A 137 8.91 -9.13 13.42
C LEU A 137 9.03 -9.11 11.89
N LEU A 138 8.47 -10.12 11.23
CA LEU A 138 8.48 -10.21 9.78
C LEU A 138 7.86 -8.97 9.14
N GLU A 139 6.71 -8.55 9.64
CA GLU A 139 5.94 -7.40 9.15
C GLU A 139 6.76 -6.12 9.19
N MET A 140 7.57 -5.96 10.24
CA MET A 140 8.46 -4.82 10.43
C MET A 140 9.64 -4.86 9.46
N ARG A 141 10.21 -6.05 9.19
CA ARG A 141 11.24 -6.22 8.16
C ARG A 141 10.70 -5.92 6.76
N VAL A 142 9.49 -6.38 6.46
CA VAL A 142 8.82 -6.08 5.18
C VAL A 142 8.54 -4.58 5.05
N LEU A 143 8.08 -3.93 6.12
CA LEU A 143 7.90 -2.48 6.15
C LEU A 143 9.24 -1.74 5.96
N LYS A 144 10.33 -2.22 6.57
CA LYS A 144 11.68 -1.68 6.37
C LYS A 144 12.10 -1.78 4.89
N ILE A 145 11.87 -2.93 4.24
CA ILE A 145 12.13 -3.11 2.80
C ILE A 145 11.32 -2.08 2.00
N GLN A 146 10.03 -1.92 2.29
CA GLN A 146 9.18 -0.92 1.64
C GLN A 146 9.73 0.51 1.82
N ILE A 147 10.15 0.88 3.03
CA ILE A 147 10.75 2.19 3.33
C ILE A 147 12.04 2.39 2.51
N LEU A 148 12.92 1.39 2.46
CA LEU A 148 14.18 1.46 1.69
C LEU A 148 13.92 1.63 0.20
N LEU A 149 12.89 0.97 -0.35
CA LEU A 149 12.47 1.15 -1.74
C LEU A 149 11.92 2.57 -1.98
N LEU A 150 11.11 3.12 -1.07
CA LEU A 150 10.63 4.50 -1.13
C LEU A 150 11.78 5.52 -1.08
N MET A 151 12.87 5.20 -0.38
CA MET A 151 14.10 5.99 -0.33
C MET A 151 15.01 5.82 -1.56
N ASN A 152 14.62 4.98 -2.53
CA ASN A 152 15.44 4.60 -3.69
C ASN A 152 16.78 3.93 -3.29
N ARG A 153 16.79 3.18 -2.18
CA ARG A 153 17.92 2.38 -1.68
C ARG A 153 17.67 0.90 -1.91
N GLY A 154 17.62 0.51 -3.18
CA GLY A 154 17.37 -0.87 -3.60
C GLY A 154 18.44 -1.87 -3.13
N ASP A 155 19.68 -1.42 -2.96
CA ASP A 155 20.80 -2.20 -2.43
C ASP A 155 20.52 -2.75 -1.03
N LEU A 156 20.10 -1.88 -0.11
CA LEU A 156 19.77 -2.27 1.25
C LEU A 156 18.46 -3.06 1.31
N ALA A 157 17.50 -2.72 0.44
CA ALA A 157 16.24 -3.44 0.36
C ALA A 157 16.44 -4.91 -0.04
N GLU A 158 17.37 -5.18 -0.98
CA GLU A 158 17.71 -6.53 -1.40
C GLU A 158 18.40 -7.33 -0.27
N GLU A 159 19.30 -6.70 0.47
CA GLU A 159 19.97 -7.32 1.62
C GLU A 159 18.95 -7.76 2.70
N GLU A 160 18.04 -6.87 3.07
CA GLU A 160 16.98 -7.19 4.03
C GLU A 160 16.01 -8.25 3.48
N ALA A 161 15.68 -8.22 2.19
CA ALA A 161 14.83 -9.24 1.56
C ALA A 161 15.48 -10.62 1.58
N ARG A 162 16.81 -10.71 1.40
CA ARG A 162 17.55 -11.97 1.49
C ARG A 162 17.48 -12.55 2.89
N GLN A 163 17.55 -11.71 3.93
CA GLN A 163 17.40 -12.14 5.33
C GLN A 163 15.97 -12.67 5.60
N VAL A 164 14.94 -12.03 5.04
CA VAL A 164 13.55 -12.49 5.16
C VAL A 164 13.32 -13.83 4.44
N GLY A 165 13.90 -14.00 3.24
CA GLY A 165 13.78 -15.23 2.45
C GLY A 165 14.56 -16.42 3.02
N CYS A 166 15.76 -16.18 3.55
CA CYS A 166 16.62 -17.23 4.11
C CYS A 166 16.03 -17.87 5.38
N ALA A 167 15.16 -17.17 6.11
CA ALA A 167 14.47 -17.68 7.29
C ALA A 167 13.23 -18.56 6.99
N ARG A 168 12.81 -18.69 5.72
CA ARG A 168 11.53 -19.32 5.31
C ARG A 168 11.65 -20.37 4.20
N CYS A 169 12.83 -20.90 3.97
CA CYS A 169 13.11 -21.92 2.95
C CYS A 169 12.50 -23.30 3.31
N ASP A 170 11.18 -23.41 3.48
CA ASP A 170 10.45 -24.69 3.57
C ASP A 170 8.99 -24.61 3.07
N VAL A 171 8.49 -23.44 2.67
CA VAL A 171 7.09 -23.31 2.23
C VAL A 171 6.98 -23.50 0.72
N ASN A 172 6.40 -24.63 0.32
CA ASN A 172 6.12 -25.02 -1.06
C ASN A 172 5.37 -23.90 -1.81
N PRO A 173 5.91 -23.32 -2.89
CA PRO A 173 5.30 -22.18 -3.60
C PRO A 173 4.01 -22.53 -4.37
N ALA A 174 3.61 -23.82 -4.37
CA ALA A 174 2.58 -24.35 -5.26
C ALA A 174 1.16 -24.37 -4.68
N SER A 175 0.91 -24.13 -3.39
CA SER A 175 -0.40 -24.44 -2.80
C SER A 175 -1.38 -23.27 -2.65
N PHE A 176 -1.02 -22.02 -2.96
CA PHE A 176 -1.95 -20.88 -2.93
C PHE A 176 -1.62 -19.80 -3.96
N VAL A 177 -1.35 -20.17 -5.21
CA VAL A 177 -1.43 -19.18 -6.33
C VAL A 177 -2.90 -18.93 -6.66
N ALA A 178 -3.64 -18.38 -5.70
CA ALA A 178 -4.80 -17.60 -6.06
C ALA A 178 -4.23 -16.30 -6.66
N CYS A 179 -4.45 -16.08 -7.95
CA CYS A 179 -4.06 -14.85 -8.64
C CYS A 179 -4.88 -13.66 -8.10
N THR A 180 -4.59 -13.22 -6.88
CA THR A 180 -5.26 -12.07 -6.29
C THR A 180 -4.90 -10.80 -7.03
N LEU A 181 -5.79 -9.80 -6.98
CA LEU A 181 -5.56 -8.47 -7.53
C LEU A 181 -4.18 -7.92 -7.16
N LEU A 182 -3.79 -8.02 -5.88
CA LEU A 182 -2.51 -7.49 -5.38
C LEU A 182 -1.32 -8.24 -5.98
N LEU A 183 -1.38 -9.57 -6.05
CA LEU A 183 -0.31 -10.37 -6.64
C LEU A 183 -0.20 -10.18 -8.16
N LEU A 184 -1.32 -10.11 -8.87
CA LEU A 184 -1.33 -9.86 -10.31
C LEU A 184 -0.78 -8.46 -10.65
N THR A 185 -1.17 -7.45 -9.88
CA THR A 185 -0.68 -6.08 -10.05
C THR A 185 0.82 -5.99 -9.76
N GLY A 186 1.29 -6.64 -8.69
CA GLY A 186 2.72 -6.72 -8.37
C GLY A 186 3.52 -7.49 -9.43
N LYS A 187 2.98 -8.60 -9.95
CA LYS A 187 3.59 -9.38 -11.03
C LYS A 187 3.69 -8.57 -12.33
N ALA A 188 2.62 -7.86 -12.70
CA ALA A 188 2.62 -6.96 -13.85
C ALA A 188 3.68 -5.86 -13.71
N ALA A 189 3.77 -5.22 -12.55
CA ALA A 189 4.79 -4.20 -12.27
C ALA A 189 6.22 -4.76 -12.39
N ALA A 190 6.48 -5.97 -11.88
CA ALA A 190 7.77 -6.63 -12.02
C ALA A 190 8.13 -6.91 -13.48
N ASN A 191 7.16 -7.35 -14.28
CA ASN A 191 7.36 -7.60 -15.71
C ASN A 191 7.54 -6.30 -16.52
N ILE A 192 6.89 -5.21 -16.11
CA ILE A 192 7.16 -3.85 -16.64
C ILE A 192 8.62 -3.46 -16.42
N GLN A 193 9.17 -3.68 -15.22
CA GLN A 193 10.58 -3.39 -14.93
C GLN A 193 11.55 -4.23 -15.77
N ARG A 194 11.18 -5.49 -16.07
CA ARG A 194 11.93 -6.36 -16.98
C ARG A 194 11.77 -6.02 -18.47
N ARG A 195 10.92 -5.04 -18.81
CA ARG A 195 10.53 -4.67 -20.18
C ARG A 195 9.82 -5.80 -20.94
N GLU A 196 9.23 -6.75 -20.21
CA GLU A 196 8.40 -7.83 -20.76
C GLU A 196 6.96 -7.35 -20.91
N TRP A 197 6.75 -6.39 -21.81
CA TRP A 197 5.50 -5.63 -21.92
C TRP A 197 4.27 -6.49 -22.24
N THR A 198 4.44 -7.55 -23.03
CA THR A 198 3.35 -8.45 -23.42
C THR A 198 2.85 -9.26 -22.24
N THR A 199 3.76 -9.88 -21.50
CA THR A 199 3.42 -10.66 -20.29
C THR A 199 2.88 -9.77 -19.19
N ALA A 200 3.47 -8.59 -19.01
CA ALA A 200 2.96 -7.59 -18.07
C ALA A 200 1.52 -7.15 -18.41
N LEU A 201 1.22 -7.00 -19.70
CA LEU A 201 -0.13 -6.65 -20.15
C LEU A 201 -1.14 -7.77 -19.85
N GLU A 202 -0.79 -9.04 -20.08
CA GLU A 202 -1.63 -10.19 -19.74
C GLU A 202 -1.95 -10.23 -18.24
N ASP A 203 -0.94 -10.06 -17.39
CA ASP A 203 -1.09 -10.03 -15.94
C ASP A 203 -1.97 -8.84 -15.48
N ALA A 204 -1.74 -7.65 -16.06
CA ALA A 204 -2.54 -6.46 -15.76
C ALA A 204 -4.00 -6.57 -16.25
N LEU A 205 -4.25 -7.23 -17.39
CA LEU A 205 -5.60 -7.49 -17.88
C LEU A 205 -6.34 -8.50 -16.99
N ALA A 206 -5.65 -9.52 -16.48
CA ALA A 206 -6.21 -10.45 -15.50
C ALA A 206 -6.60 -9.72 -14.20
N ALA A 207 -5.77 -8.79 -13.73
CA ALA A 207 -6.10 -7.92 -12.59
C ALA A 207 -7.33 -7.05 -12.88
N TYR A 208 -7.38 -6.47 -14.09
CA TYR A 208 -8.47 -5.59 -14.52
C TYR A 208 -9.83 -6.30 -14.60
N GLN A 209 -9.85 -7.58 -14.97
CA GLN A 209 -11.07 -8.39 -14.95
C GLN A 209 -11.63 -8.56 -13.53
N GLN A 210 -10.78 -8.55 -12.50
CA GLN A 210 -11.20 -8.66 -11.10
C GLN A 210 -11.64 -7.31 -10.54
N ALA A 211 -10.88 -6.25 -10.81
CA ALA A 211 -11.17 -4.89 -10.33
C ALA A 211 -10.94 -3.85 -11.44
N PRO A 212 -11.95 -3.58 -12.30
CA PRO A 212 -11.82 -2.64 -13.41
C PRO A 212 -11.64 -1.17 -13.01
N GLN A 213 -11.72 -0.88 -11.72
CA GLN A 213 -11.63 0.45 -11.13
C GLN A 213 -10.38 0.63 -10.26
N ASP A 214 -9.55 -0.40 -10.14
CA ASP A 214 -8.32 -0.35 -9.35
C ASP A 214 -7.28 0.58 -10.03
N ALA A 215 -6.77 1.54 -9.26
CA ALA A 215 -5.89 2.58 -9.80
C ALA A 215 -4.52 2.02 -10.24
N ASP A 216 -3.93 1.13 -9.43
CA ASP A 216 -2.62 0.53 -9.72
C ASP A 216 -2.68 -0.34 -10.98
N THR A 217 -3.76 -1.11 -11.12
CA THR A 217 -4.05 -1.89 -12.33
C THR A 217 -4.17 -1.01 -13.57
N LEU A 218 -4.92 0.10 -13.49
CA LEU A 218 -5.05 1.04 -14.61
C LEU A 218 -3.72 1.68 -14.99
N VAL A 219 -2.90 2.06 -14.01
CA VAL A 219 -1.55 2.61 -14.25
C VAL A 219 -0.66 1.61 -14.97
N ASN A 220 -0.66 0.34 -14.54
CA ASN A 220 0.09 -0.73 -15.19
C ASN A 220 -0.38 -0.93 -16.65
N LEU A 221 -1.69 -0.95 -16.89
CA LEU A 221 -2.25 -1.04 -18.24
C LEU A 221 -1.82 0.14 -19.13
N ILE A 222 -1.87 1.38 -18.62
CA ILE A 222 -1.42 2.55 -19.37
C ILE A 222 0.06 2.42 -19.73
N CYS A 223 0.91 2.02 -18.78
CA CYS A 223 2.35 1.83 -19.02
C CYS A 223 2.62 0.76 -20.08
N CYS A 224 1.96 -0.40 -20.00
CA CYS A 224 2.10 -1.46 -20.99
C CYS A 224 1.62 -1.02 -22.38
N CYS A 225 0.44 -0.41 -22.48
CA CYS A 225 -0.14 0.05 -23.75
C CYS A 225 0.73 1.14 -24.42
N GLN A 226 1.28 2.08 -23.65
CA GLN A 226 2.20 3.09 -24.19
C GLN A 226 3.46 2.47 -24.78
N ASN A 227 4.10 1.52 -24.09
CA ASN A 227 5.32 0.87 -24.57
C ASN A 227 5.07 -0.08 -25.76
N LEU A 228 3.87 -0.64 -25.87
CA LEU A 228 3.42 -1.44 -27.01
C LEU A 228 2.90 -0.60 -28.19
N LYS A 229 2.98 0.73 -28.12
CA LYS A 229 2.46 1.68 -29.13
C LYS A 229 0.94 1.57 -29.36
N ARG A 230 0.21 1.05 -28.38
CA ARG A 230 -1.26 0.97 -28.34
C ARG A 230 -1.84 2.24 -27.71
N HIS A 231 -1.60 3.38 -28.36
CA HIS A 231 -1.90 4.70 -27.79
C HIS A 231 -3.40 4.93 -27.54
N GLN A 232 -4.28 4.34 -28.37
CA GLN A 232 -5.73 4.43 -28.19
C GLN A 232 -6.17 3.75 -26.88
N ASP A 233 -5.68 2.54 -26.63
CA ASP A 233 -5.98 1.80 -25.39
C ASP A 233 -5.41 2.52 -24.16
N ALA A 234 -4.19 3.07 -24.27
CA ALA A 234 -3.60 3.87 -23.20
C ALA A 234 -4.44 5.10 -22.87
N GLY A 235 -5.00 5.78 -23.89
CA GLY A 235 -5.91 6.90 -23.72
C GLY A 235 -7.19 6.51 -22.99
N PHE A 236 -7.82 5.40 -23.41
CA PHE A 236 -9.02 4.85 -22.76
C PHE A 236 -8.80 4.59 -21.25
N TYR A 237 -7.70 3.94 -20.89
CA TYR A 237 -7.41 3.67 -19.47
C TYR A 237 -7.04 4.93 -18.69
N LEU A 238 -6.40 5.92 -19.32
CA LEU A 238 -6.08 7.21 -18.69
C LEU A 238 -7.34 8.03 -18.39
N GLU A 239 -8.31 8.06 -19.29
CA GLU A 239 -9.61 8.72 -19.06
C GLU A 239 -10.33 8.07 -17.88
N ARG A 240 -10.32 6.73 -17.82
CA ARG A 240 -10.89 5.98 -16.70
C ARG A 240 -10.16 6.24 -15.39
N LEU A 241 -8.83 6.29 -15.38
CA LEU A 241 -8.07 6.64 -14.17
C LEU A 241 -8.40 8.06 -13.70
N SER A 242 -8.58 9.00 -14.64
CA SER A 242 -8.91 10.39 -14.33
C SER A 242 -10.31 10.56 -13.75
N SER A 243 -11.27 9.72 -14.15
CA SER A 243 -12.63 9.75 -13.60
C SER A 243 -12.72 9.11 -12.21
N ILE A 244 -11.94 8.05 -11.96
CA ILE A 244 -11.97 7.31 -10.69
C ILE A 244 -11.08 7.95 -9.63
N ALA A 245 -9.88 8.40 -10.02
CA ALA A 245 -8.87 8.92 -9.12
C ALA A 245 -8.26 10.23 -9.68
N PRO A 246 -9.00 11.35 -9.67
CA PRO A 246 -8.57 12.62 -10.28
C PRO A 246 -7.34 13.26 -9.61
N SER A 247 -7.08 12.88 -8.35
CA SER A 247 -5.92 13.27 -7.53
C SER A 247 -4.74 12.31 -7.63
N HIS A 248 -4.85 11.22 -8.41
CA HIS A 248 -3.77 10.25 -8.56
C HIS A 248 -2.49 10.93 -9.09
N PRO A 249 -1.28 10.62 -8.55
CA PRO A 249 -0.04 11.31 -8.92
C PRO A 249 0.23 11.37 -10.42
N MET A 250 -0.06 10.29 -11.14
CA MET A 250 0.09 10.25 -12.60
C MET A 250 -0.84 11.24 -13.32
N VAL A 251 -2.10 11.36 -12.88
CA VAL A 251 -3.10 12.25 -13.48
C VAL A 251 -2.74 13.70 -13.17
N ALA A 252 -2.37 14.00 -11.92
CA ALA A 252 -1.90 15.31 -11.51
C ALA A 252 -0.67 15.72 -12.32
N LYS A 253 0.33 14.84 -12.44
CA LYS A 253 1.55 15.11 -13.20
C LYS A 253 1.28 15.35 -14.68
N MET A 254 0.39 14.56 -15.27
CA MET A 254 -0.02 14.74 -16.67
C MET A 254 -0.68 16.11 -16.89
N ARG A 255 -1.57 16.52 -15.97
CA ARG A 255 -2.24 17.82 -16.02
C ARG A 255 -1.24 18.99 -15.92
N GLU A 256 -0.29 18.89 -15.00
CA GLU A 256 0.81 19.86 -14.86
C GLU A 256 1.65 19.96 -16.14
N LEU A 257 2.03 18.82 -16.73
CA LEU A 257 2.80 18.79 -17.96
C LEU A 257 2.03 19.43 -19.12
N HIS A 258 0.75 19.10 -19.31
CA HIS A 258 -0.07 19.72 -20.34
C HIS A 258 -0.19 21.24 -20.16
N ALA A 259 -0.38 21.72 -18.93
CA ALA A 259 -0.40 23.16 -18.64
C ALA A 259 0.94 23.83 -18.96
N ALA A 260 2.06 23.19 -18.60
CA ALA A 260 3.40 23.68 -18.91
C ALA A 260 3.64 23.78 -20.43
N PHE A 261 3.24 22.76 -21.20
CA PHE A 261 3.35 22.79 -22.67
C PHE A 261 2.49 23.88 -23.31
N ALA A 262 1.25 24.08 -22.82
CA ALA A 262 0.38 25.14 -23.31
C ALA A 262 0.96 26.55 -23.04
N ASN A 263 1.55 26.74 -21.85
CA ASN A 263 2.23 27.98 -21.50
C ASN A 263 3.48 28.22 -22.36
N ALA A 264 4.27 27.18 -22.64
CA ALA A 264 5.43 27.28 -23.51
C ALA A 264 5.06 27.63 -24.96
N ALA A 265 3.92 27.11 -25.46
CA ALA A 265 3.44 27.40 -26.81
C ALA A 265 2.96 28.86 -26.98
N THR A 266 2.55 29.51 -25.89
CA THR A 266 2.06 30.90 -25.87
C THR A 266 3.13 31.91 -25.47
N ALA A 267 4.32 31.46 -25.06
CA ALA A 267 5.43 32.33 -24.69
C ALA A 267 5.94 33.12 -25.91
N PRO A 268 6.16 34.45 -25.79
CA PRO A 268 6.70 35.25 -26.89
C PRO A 268 8.10 34.75 -27.26
N LYS A 269 8.32 34.53 -28.56
CA LYS A 269 9.65 34.16 -29.07
C LYS A 269 10.65 35.28 -28.69
N PRO A 270 11.86 34.96 -28.21
CA PRO A 270 12.85 35.97 -27.89
C PRO A 270 13.14 36.82 -29.13
N ASN A 271 13.02 38.14 -28.99
CA ASN A 271 13.27 39.11 -30.06
C ASN A 271 14.72 38.95 -30.54
N ALA A 272 14.89 38.45 -31.77
CA ALA A 272 16.19 38.28 -32.42
C ALA A 272 16.83 39.60 -32.92
N HIS A 273 16.56 40.73 -32.25
CA HIS A 273 17.03 42.05 -32.67
C HIS A 273 17.50 42.90 -31.48
N VAL A 274 18.58 42.48 -30.81
CA VAL A 274 19.49 43.40 -30.08
C VAL A 274 20.92 42.84 -30.14
N LEU A 275 21.52 42.81 -31.33
CA LEU A 275 22.97 42.70 -31.52
C LEU A 275 23.33 43.42 -32.83
N LEU A 276 23.34 44.76 -32.77
CA LEU A 276 24.15 45.63 -33.63
C LEU A 276 24.58 46.83 -32.80
#